data_AF-A0A524GWK0-F1
#
_entry.id   AF-A0A524GWK0-F1
#
_cell.length_a   1.000
_cell.length_b   1.000
_cell.length_c   1.000
_cell.angle_alpha   90.00
_cell.angle_beta   90.00
_cell.angle_gamma   90.00
#
_symmetry.space_group_name_H-M   'P 1'
#
loop_
_entity.id
_entity.type
_entity.pdbx_description
1 polymer ?
#
loop_
_entity_poly.entity_id
_entity_poly.type
_entity_poly.pdbx_seq_one_letter_code
_entity_poly.pdbx_strand_id
1 'polypeptide(L)'
;MRENSSTLGKQAFGDRADKRLIVAYQSHQDALRFLASALAQANGIAVLQGPAESGKTTIINEQRDWSARDAAVAVFDGAHLTPRQLLTGMLSQFDVQFTTQHDDQLLQLLNGFLTQQTRSGRTPVLIIDNVDRATPSALRLLNWLAALDARGNYALRIVLSGKERMAALLRNDSMRSLIRRHPAAYTLNPLTT
;
A
#
# COMPACT_ATOMS: atom_id res chain seq x y z
N MET A 1 -43.58 -14.19 43.49
CA MET A 1 -43.50 -12.86 42.84
C MET A 1 -42.10 -12.72 42.29
N ARG A 2 -41.98 -12.62 40.97
CA ARG A 2 -40.71 -12.54 40.22
C ARG A 2 -40.12 -11.15 40.40
N GLU A 3 -38.80 -11.04 40.59
CA GLU A 3 -37.92 -10.28 39.68
C GLU A 3 -36.45 -10.46 40.04
N ASN A 4 -35.76 -11.07 39.10
CA ASN A 4 -34.33 -11.20 38.96
C ASN A 4 -33.93 -10.13 37.94
N SER A 5 -32.95 -9.25 38.21
CA SER A 5 -32.15 -8.58 37.17
C SER A 5 -31.01 -7.77 37.78
N SER A 6 -29.82 -8.35 37.65
CA SER A 6 -28.49 -7.76 37.76
C SER A 6 -28.35 -6.36 37.15
N THR A 7 -28.08 -5.36 37.98
CA THR A 7 -27.70 -3.99 37.60
C THR A 7 -26.17 -3.81 37.50
N LEU A 8 -25.49 -4.67 36.75
CA LEU A 8 -24.05 -4.51 36.47
C LEU A 8 -23.69 -4.75 35.00
N GLY A 9 -24.52 -4.25 34.09
CA GLY A 9 -24.28 -4.35 32.63
C GLY A 9 -24.67 -3.11 31.82
N LYS A 10 -24.84 -1.94 32.46
CA LYS A 10 -25.36 -0.73 31.79
C LYS A 10 -24.70 0.57 32.24
N GLN A 11 -23.39 0.57 32.49
CA GLN A 11 -22.62 1.82 32.63
C GLN A 11 -21.20 1.62 32.08
N ALA A 12 -21.05 1.69 30.75
CA ALA A 12 -19.73 1.93 30.14
C ALA A 12 -19.76 2.30 28.65
N PHE A 13 -20.90 2.47 27.98
CA PHE A 13 -20.92 3.06 26.63
C PHE A 13 -22.14 3.96 26.54
N GLY A 14 -21.92 5.28 26.55
CA GLY A 14 -22.99 6.24 26.33
C GLY A 14 -23.64 5.99 24.98
N ASP A 15 -24.94 6.26 24.88
CA ASP A 15 -25.81 6.10 23.69
C ASP A 15 -25.36 6.94 22.45
N ARG A 16 -24.20 7.59 22.58
CA ARG A 16 -23.39 8.24 21.56
C ARG A 16 -21.94 7.71 21.66
N ALA A 17 -21.72 6.40 21.51
CA ALA A 17 -20.48 5.98 20.87
C ALA A 17 -20.46 6.74 19.53
N ASP A 18 -19.65 7.80 19.47
CA ASP A 18 -19.83 8.90 18.52
C ASP A 18 -20.05 8.35 17.12
N LYS A 19 -21.19 8.66 16.49
CA LYS A 19 -21.51 8.17 15.14
C LYS A 19 -20.34 8.39 14.17
N ARG A 20 -19.55 9.45 14.39
CA ARG A 20 -18.31 9.77 13.69
C ARG A 20 -17.24 8.68 13.84
N LEU A 21 -17.02 8.19 15.06
CA LEU A 21 -16.07 7.11 15.34
C LEU A 21 -16.51 5.79 14.69
N ILE A 22 -17.82 5.51 14.68
CA ILE A 22 -18.39 4.34 13.99
C ILE A 22 -18.20 4.45 12.46
N VAL A 23 -18.50 5.61 11.87
CA VAL A 23 -18.30 5.86 10.42
C VAL A 23 -16.82 5.81 10.04
N ALA A 24 -15.95 6.41 10.84
CA ALA A 24 -14.50 6.37 10.64
C ALA A 24 -13.98 4.92 10.67
N TYR A 25 -14.43 4.14 11.66
CA TYR A 25 -14.07 2.73 11.79
C TYR A 25 -14.58 1.88 10.61
N GLN A 26 -15.80 2.12 10.15
CA GLN A 26 -16.35 1.42 9.00
C GLN A 26 -15.59 1.75 7.70
N SER A 27 -15.33 3.03 7.44
CA SER A 27 -14.55 3.46 6.28
C SER A 27 -13.11 2.91 6.31
N HIS A 28 -12.51 2.83 7.50
CA HIS A 28 -11.21 2.21 7.72
C HIS A 28 -11.22 0.72 7.34
N GLN A 29 -12.19 -0.04 7.83
CA GLN A 29 -12.33 -1.46 7.50
C GLN A 29 -12.64 -1.70 6.02
N ASP A 30 -13.47 -0.85 5.41
CA ASP A 30 -13.77 -0.93 3.98
C ASP A 30 -12.52 -0.70 3.14
N ALA A 31 -11.68 0.28 3.49
CA ALA A 31 -10.42 0.55 2.81
C ALA A 31 -9.44 -0.63 2.93
N LEU A 32 -9.31 -1.22 4.12
CA LEU A 32 -8.46 -2.41 4.32
C LEU A 32 -8.95 -3.62 3.52
N ARG A 33 -10.27 -3.88 3.52
CA ARG A 33 -10.86 -4.95 2.70
C ARG A 33 -10.63 -4.70 1.21
N PHE A 34 -10.77 -3.46 0.77
CA PHE A 34 -10.46 -3.05 -0.59
C PHE A 34 -9.00 -3.32 -0.95
N LEU A 35 -8.05 -2.89 -0.12
CA LEU A 35 -6.61 -3.09 -0.36
C LEU A 35 -6.26 -4.58 -0.44
N ALA A 36 -6.73 -5.37 0.52
CA ALA A 36 -6.52 -6.83 0.52
C ALA A 36 -7.07 -7.49 -0.74
N SER A 37 -8.30 -7.13 -1.14
CA SER A 37 -8.92 -7.66 -2.36
C SER A 37 -8.14 -7.25 -3.62
N ALA A 38 -7.71 -6.00 -3.73
CA ALA A 38 -6.97 -5.50 -4.89
C ALA A 38 -5.57 -6.14 -5.00
N LEU A 39 -4.90 -6.37 -3.86
CA LEU A 39 -3.62 -7.07 -3.82
C LEU A 39 -3.75 -8.54 -4.19
N ALA A 40 -4.88 -9.20 -3.90
CA ALA A 40 -5.13 -10.59 -4.26
C ALA A 40 -5.39 -10.80 -5.77
N GLN A 41 -5.89 -9.78 -6.48
CA GLN A 41 -6.14 -9.85 -7.92
C GLN A 41 -4.86 -10.08 -8.73
N ALA A 42 -5.02 -10.61 -9.95
CA ALA A 42 -3.90 -10.87 -10.85
C ALA A 42 -3.10 -9.61 -11.20
N ASN A 43 -3.78 -8.47 -11.31
CA ASN A 43 -3.13 -7.17 -11.52
C ASN A 43 -2.46 -6.62 -10.26
N GLY A 44 -2.77 -7.11 -9.05
CA GLY A 44 -2.02 -6.91 -7.81
C GLY A 44 -1.68 -5.47 -7.45
N ILE A 45 -2.52 -4.49 -7.78
CA ILE A 45 -2.22 -3.07 -7.56
C ILE A 45 -3.45 -2.32 -7.03
N ALA A 46 -3.22 -1.46 -6.06
CA ALA A 46 -4.25 -0.65 -5.42
C ALA A 46 -3.82 0.80 -5.25
N VAL A 47 -4.80 1.71 -5.34
CA VAL A 47 -4.62 3.14 -5.10
C VAL A 47 -5.56 3.59 -3.98
N LEU A 48 -5.00 4.15 -2.92
CA LEU A 48 -5.74 4.74 -1.80
C LEU A 48 -5.64 6.27 -1.88
N GLN A 49 -6.78 6.94 -1.99
CA GLN A 49 -6.85 8.39 -2.12
C GLN A 49 -7.56 9.00 -0.92
N GLY A 50 -7.26 10.25 -0.62
CA GLY A 50 -8.01 11.02 0.37
C GLY A 50 -7.29 12.29 0.79
N PRO A 51 -8.00 13.24 1.43
CA PRO A 51 -7.43 14.50 1.91
C PRO A 51 -6.37 14.27 3.00
N ALA A 52 -5.60 15.31 3.35
CA ALA A 52 -4.70 15.22 4.50
C ALA A 52 -5.48 14.78 5.75
N GLU A 53 -4.83 14.03 6.64
CA GLU A 53 -5.42 13.57 7.91
C GLU A 53 -6.62 12.62 7.79
N SER A 54 -6.92 12.09 6.60
CA SER A 54 -8.00 11.11 6.39
C SER A 54 -7.71 9.69 6.92
N GLY A 55 -6.62 9.49 7.67
CA GLY A 55 -6.22 8.17 8.20
C GLY A 55 -5.50 7.24 7.21
N LYS A 56 -5.07 7.71 6.03
CA LYS A 56 -4.34 6.90 5.03
C LYS A 56 -3.14 6.15 5.61
N THR A 57 -2.27 6.84 6.33
CA THR A 57 -1.06 6.26 6.91
C THR A 57 -1.39 5.16 7.91
N THR A 58 -2.47 5.30 8.69
CA THR A 58 -2.96 4.26 9.60
C THR A 58 -3.36 3.00 8.83
N ILE A 59 -4.15 3.15 7.76
CA ILE A 59 -4.59 2.05 6.89
C ILE A 59 -3.38 1.34 6.25
N ILE A 60 -2.40 2.12 5.77
CA ILE A 60 -1.18 1.61 5.16
C ILE A 60 -0.36 0.78 6.14
N ASN A 61 -0.20 1.25 7.37
CA ASN A 61 0.55 0.53 8.39
C ASN A 61 -0.13 -0.78 8.77
N GLU A 62 -1.46 -0.80 8.89
CA GLU A 62 -2.19 -2.05 9.16
C GLU A 62 -2.12 -3.00 7.95
N GLN A 63 -2.27 -2.51 6.72
CA GLN A 63 -2.13 -3.31 5.51
C GLN A 63 -0.70 -3.87 5.34
N ARG A 64 0.33 -3.12 5.74
CA ARG A 64 1.72 -3.59 5.80
C ARG A 64 1.82 -4.79 6.74
N ASP A 65 1.31 -4.67 7.95
CA ASP A 65 1.43 -5.71 8.97
C ASP A 65 0.66 -6.99 8.58
N TRP A 66 -0.43 -6.86 7.83
CA TRP A 66 -1.12 -8.01 7.24
C TRP A 66 -0.30 -8.65 6.12
N SER A 67 0.22 -7.86 5.19
CA SER A 67 1.02 -8.34 4.06
C SER A 67 2.31 -9.05 4.53
N ALA A 68 2.92 -8.55 5.61
CA ALA A 68 4.16 -9.07 6.17
C ALA A 68 4.04 -10.50 6.75
N ARG A 69 2.83 -11.02 6.91
CA ARG A 69 2.59 -12.40 7.35
C ARG A 69 2.93 -13.42 6.26
N ASP A 70 2.77 -13.03 5.00
CA ASP A 70 2.86 -13.95 3.86
C ASP A 70 3.95 -13.58 2.85
N ALA A 71 4.39 -12.33 2.82
CA ALA A 71 5.35 -11.82 1.85
C ALA A 71 6.31 -10.77 2.44
N ALA A 72 7.43 -10.55 1.74
CA ALA A 72 8.32 -9.45 2.06
C ALA A 72 7.63 -8.11 1.70
N VAL A 73 7.74 -7.11 2.59
CA VAL A 73 7.07 -5.81 2.44
C VAL A 73 8.07 -4.68 2.55
N ALA A 74 8.02 -3.73 1.62
CA ALA A 74 8.78 -2.49 1.69
C ALA A 74 7.80 -1.31 1.69
N VAL A 75 7.99 -0.39 2.64
CA VAL A 75 7.14 0.80 2.81
C VAL A 75 8.00 2.06 2.69
N PHE A 76 7.48 3.05 1.98
CA PHE A 76 8.12 4.35 1.78
C PHE A 76 7.14 5.50 1.96
N ASP A 77 7.64 6.62 2.47
CA ASP A 77 7.03 7.92 2.21
C ASP A 77 7.59 8.45 0.88
N GLY A 78 6.71 8.86 -0.03
CA GLY A 78 7.04 9.43 -1.32
C GLY A 78 7.70 10.80 -1.21
N ALA A 79 7.62 11.49 -0.08
CA ALA A 79 8.24 12.79 0.11
C ALA A 79 9.74 12.80 -0.24
N HIS A 80 10.09 13.45 -1.37
CA HIS A 80 11.46 13.53 -1.89
C HIS A 80 12.11 12.18 -2.18
N LEU A 81 11.33 11.12 -2.36
CA LEU A 81 11.83 9.78 -2.64
C LEU A 81 12.61 9.78 -3.96
N THR A 82 13.86 9.32 -3.90
CA THR A 82 14.77 9.18 -5.05
C THR A 82 14.84 7.73 -5.54
N PRO A 83 15.27 7.47 -6.79
CA PRO A 83 15.46 6.11 -7.29
C PRO A 83 16.40 5.27 -6.43
N ARG A 84 17.50 5.86 -5.98
CA ARG A 84 18.50 5.16 -5.16
C ARG A 84 17.90 4.76 -3.81
N GLN A 85 17.19 5.66 -3.14
CA GLN A 85 16.50 5.37 -1.87
C GLN A 85 15.45 4.27 -2.04
N LEU A 86 14.66 4.31 -3.13
CA LEU A 86 13.70 3.25 -3.43
C LEU A 86 14.41 1.91 -3.62
N LEU A 87 15.47 1.87 -4.44
CA LEU A 87 16.19 0.65 -4.77
C LEU A 87 16.90 0.02 -3.57
N THR A 88 17.78 0.77 -2.90
CA THR A 88 18.52 0.24 -1.74
C THR A 88 17.60 0.02 -0.55
N GLY A 89 16.58 0.85 -0.38
CA GLY A 89 15.58 0.68 0.66
C GLY A 89 14.74 -0.57 0.47
N MET A 90 14.37 -0.93 -0.76
CA MET A 90 13.63 -2.16 -1.05
C MET A 90 14.49 -3.38 -0.72
N LEU A 91 15.75 -3.41 -1.19
CA LEU A 91 16.68 -4.49 -0.88
C LEU A 91 16.87 -4.65 0.64
N SER A 92 17.05 -3.54 1.37
CA SER A 92 17.20 -3.57 2.83
C SER A 92 15.94 -4.04 3.55
N GLN A 93 14.75 -3.55 3.18
CA GLN A 93 13.49 -3.95 3.83
C GLN A 93 13.09 -5.40 3.49
N PHE A 94 13.56 -5.92 2.36
CA PHE A 94 13.41 -7.33 1.97
C PHE A 94 14.51 -8.25 2.53
N ASP A 95 15.41 -7.72 3.35
CA ASP A 95 16.56 -8.44 3.94
C ASP A 95 17.48 -9.08 2.88
N VAL A 96 17.65 -8.39 1.75
CA VAL A 96 18.59 -8.76 0.68
C VAL A 96 19.91 -8.05 0.92
N GLN A 97 20.96 -8.82 1.19
CA GLN A 97 22.31 -8.31 1.41
C GLN A 97 22.94 -7.85 0.07
N PHE A 98 23.58 -6.68 0.08
CA PHE A 98 24.31 -6.15 -1.07
C PHE A 98 25.53 -5.36 -0.59
N THR A 99 26.64 -5.49 -1.32
CA THR A 99 27.90 -4.75 -1.05
C THR A 99 28.23 -3.76 -2.16
N THR A 100 27.61 -3.91 -3.32
CA THR A 100 27.84 -3.07 -4.49
C THR A 100 27.23 -1.68 -4.32
N GLN A 101 27.91 -0.69 -4.92
CA GLN A 101 27.40 0.67 -5.04
C GLN A 101 26.84 0.95 -6.45
N HIS A 102 26.89 0.00 -7.37
CA HIS A 102 26.44 0.20 -8.75
C HIS A 102 24.94 -0.08 -8.90
N ASP A 103 24.19 0.88 -9.44
CA ASP A 103 22.72 0.81 -9.57
C ASP A 103 22.24 -0.37 -10.41
N ASP A 104 22.96 -0.72 -11.49
CA ASP A 104 22.65 -1.84 -12.36
C ASP A 104 22.73 -3.18 -11.63
N GLN A 105 23.74 -3.38 -10.79
CA GLN A 105 23.89 -4.58 -9.98
C GLN A 105 22.80 -4.67 -8.89
N LEU A 106 22.46 -3.54 -8.26
CA LEU A 106 21.36 -3.47 -7.30
C LEU A 106 20.01 -3.80 -7.96
N LEU A 107 19.77 -3.30 -9.17
CA LEU A 107 18.56 -3.62 -9.95
C LEU A 107 18.49 -5.11 -10.32
N GLN A 108 19.63 -5.72 -10.69
CA GLN A 108 19.69 -7.15 -10.96
C GLN A 108 19.37 -7.98 -9.71
N LEU A 109 19.94 -7.62 -8.56
CA LEU A 109 19.64 -8.27 -7.28
C LEU A 109 18.15 -8.16 -6.94
N LEU A 110 17.59 -6.96 -7.06
CA LEU A 110 16.17 -6.73 -6.78
C LEU A 110 15.28 -7.54 -7.72
N ASN A 111 15.55 -7.51 -9.03
CA ASN A 111 14.79 -8.27 -10.01
C ASN A 111 14.85 -9.79 -9.74
N GLY A 112 16.04 -10.31 -9.42
CA GLY A 112 16.24 -11.71 -9.06
C GLY A 112 15.41 -12.10 -7.83
N PHE A 113 15.46 -11.29 -6.77
CA PHE A 113 14.68 -11.50 -5.55
C PHE A 113 13.16 -11.48 -5.83
N LEU A 114 12.66 -10.44 -6.49
CA LEU A 114 11.23 -10.29 -6.81
C LEU A 114 10.71 -11.47 -7.64
N THR A 115 11.50 -11.89 -8.63
CA THR A 115 11.19 -13.05 -9.48
C THR A 115 11.15 -14.35 -8.68
N GLN A 116 12.14 -14.57 -7.81
CA GLN A 116 12.21 -15.78 -6.99
C GLN A 116 11.04 -15.87 -6.01
N GLN A 117 10.75 -14.80 -5.27
CA GLN A 117 9.64 -14.74 -4.31
C GLN A 117 8.27 -14.91 -4.99
N THR A 118 8.11 -14.33 -6.18
CA THR A 118 6.86 -14.52 -6.95
C THR A 118 6.68 -15.96 -7.40
N ARG A 119 7.76 -16.63 -7.83
CA ARG A 119 7.71 -18.05 -8.21
C ARG A 119 7.43 -18.99 -7.03
N SER A 120 7.75 -18.60 -5.80
CA SER A 120 7.43 -19.35 -4.58
C SER A 120 6.02 -19.05 -4.05
N GLY A 121 5.23 -18.23 -4.74
CA GLY A 121 3.88 -17.86 -4.33
C GLY A 121 3.82 -16.75 -3.26
N ARG A 122 4.97 -16.14 -2.92
CA ARG A 122 5.10 -15.08 -1.91
C ARG A 122 5.47 -13.74 -2.56
N THR A 123 4.68 -13.31 -3.54
CA THR A 123 4.97 -12.07 -4.30
C THR A 123 5.18 -10.89 -3.34
N PRO A 124 6.34 -10.21 -3.38
CA PRO A 124 6.63 -9.09 -2.50
C PRO A 124 5.66 -7.91 -2.69
N VAL A 125 5.51 -7.11 -1.64
CA VAL A 125 4.61 -5.95 -1.62
C VAL A 125 5.42 -4.66 -1.46
N LEU A 126 5.20 -3.70 -2.35
CA LEU A 126 5.70 -2.34 -2.23
C LEU A 126 4.55 -1.40 -1.88
N ILE A 127 4.71 -0.63 -0.81
CA ILE A 127 3.76 0.40 -0.43
C ILE A 127 4.46 1.76 -0.45
N ILE A 128 3.88 2.73 -1.14
CA ILE A 128 4.37 4.12 -1.15
C ILE A 128 3.24 5.04 -0.71
N ASP A 129 3.36 5.58 0.50
CA ASP A 129 2.49 6.67 0.97
C ASP A 129 2.93 7.99 0.36
N ASN A 130 2.01 8.94 0.21
CA ASN A 130 2.25 10.24 -0.44
C ASN A 130 3.04 10.13 -1.76
N VAL A 131 2.76 9.15 -2.62
CA VAL A 131 3.52 8.95 -3.86
C VAL A 131 3.39 10.15 -4.81
N ASP A 132 2.38 11.00 -4.62
CA ASP A 132 2.27 12.27 -5.31
C ASP A 132 3.40 13.27 -5.04
N ARG A 133 4.22 13.02 -4.01
CA ARG A 133 5.39 13.81 -3.63
C ARG A 133 6.72 13.18 -4.07
N ALA A 134 6.67 12.04 -4.75
CA ALA A 134 7.85 11.34 -5.26
C ALA A 134 8.51 12.11 -6.41
N THR A 135 9.83 11.95 -6.54
CA THR A 135 10.55 12.55 -7.66
C THR A 135 10.14 11.89 -8.99
N PRO A 136 10.16 12.63 -10.12
CA PRO A 136 9.85 12.05 -11.43
C PRO A 136 10.74 10.86 -11.79
N SER A 137 12.00 10.85 -11.34
CA SER A 137 12.91 9.74 -11.55
C SER A 137 12.53 8.51 -10.72
N ALA A 138 12.08 8.67 -9.47
CA ALA A 138 11.57 7.56 -8.67
C ALA A 138 10.30 6.97 -9.28
N LEU A 139 9.40 7.80 -9.82
CA LEU A 139 8.21 7.33 -10.55
C LEU A 139 8.57 6.50 -11.79
N ARG A 140 9.61 6.88 -12.54
CA ARG A 140 10.11 6.06 -13.66
C ARG A 140 10.60 4.68 -13.20
N LEU A 141 11.35 4.62 -12.09
CA LEU A 141 11.79 3.34 -11.53
C LEU A 141 10.59 2.51 -11.05
N LEU A 142 9.63 3.12 -10.35
CA LEU A 142 8.39 2.47 -9.94
C LEU A 142 7.62 1.90 -11.16
N ASN A 143 7.53 2.66 -12.26
CA ASN A 143 6.90 2.19 -13.48
C ASN A 143 7.64 1.00 -14.11
N TRP A 144 8.98 1.01 -14.09
CA TRP A 144 9.77 -0.14 -14.54
C TRP A 144 9.51 -1.36 -13.66
N LEU A 145 9.53 -1.20 -12.33
CA LEU A 145 9.22 -2.27 -11.37
C LEU A 145 7.80 -2.84 -11.56
N ALA A 146 6.83 -1.98 -11.86
CA ALA A 146 5.44 -2.39 -12.10
C ALA A 146 5.28 -3.28 -13.35
N ALA A 147 6.23 -3.24 -14.28
CA ALA A 147 6.23 -4.06 -15.49
C ALA A 147 6.84 -5.45 -15.28
N LEU A 148 7.62 -5.65 -14.20
CA LEU A 148 8.30 -6.91 -13.96
C LEU A 148 7.29 -8.04 -13.76
N ASP A 149 7.54 -9.17 -14.41
CA ASP A 149 6.75 -10.37 -14.27
C ASP A 149 7.64 -11.60 -14.03
N ALA A 150 7.05 -12.62 -13.43
CA ALA A 150 7.63 -13.92 -13.24
C ALA A 150 6.59 -14.98 -13.60
N ARG A 151 6.81 -15.66 -14.74
CA ARG A 151 5.90 -16.71 -15.26
C ARG A 151 4.46 -16.20 -15.46
N GLY A 152 4.31 -14.99 -16.02
CA GLY A 152 2.99 -14.42 -16.32
C GLY A 152 2.27 -13.79 -15.11
N ASN A 153 2.90 -13.74 -13.94
CA ASN A 153 2.41 -13.00 -12.78
C ASN A 153 3.29 -11.78 -12.54
N TYR A 154 2.70 -10.62 -12.18
CA TYR A 154 3.51 -9.47 -11.79
C TYR A 154 4.40 -9.80 -10.59
N ALA A 155 5.69 -9.44 -10.70
CA ALA A 155 6.70 -9.78 -9.72
C ALA A 155 6.61 -8.93 -8.43
N LEU A 156 5.70 -7.94 -8.42
CA LEU A 156 5.51 -7.00 -7.32
C LEU A 156 4.04 -6.61 -7.19
N ARG A 157 3.49 -6.75 -5.98
CA ARG A 157 2.20 -6.14 -5.61
C ARG A 157 2.45 -4.72 -5.12
N ILE A 158 1.57 -3.78 -5.48
CA ILE A 158 1.82 -2.35 -5.25
C ILE A 158 0.61 -1.70 -4.58
N VAL A 159 0.84 -0.97 -3.50
CA VAL A 159 -0.13 -0.02 -2.92
C VAL A 159 0.42 1.39 -3.04
N LEU A 160 -0.35 2.28 -3.65
CA LEU A 160 -0.03 3.69 -3.75
C LEU A 160 -1.03 4.51 -2.95
N SER A 161 -0.55 5.38 -2.08
CA SER A 161 -1.39 6.32 -1.35
C SER A 161 -1.01 7.76 -1.67
N GLY A 162 -2.01 8.64 -1.68
CA GLY A 162 -1.79 10.06 -1.91
C GLY A 162 -3.08 10.87 -1.92
N LYS A 163 -2.97 12.11 -2.40
CA LYS A 163 -4.12 13.01 -2.56
C LYS A 163 -4.91 12.67 -3.83
N GLU A 164 -6.16 13.13 -3.92
CA GLU A 164 -7.06 12.88 -5.06
C GLU A 164 -6.46 13.31 -6.43
N ARG A 165 -5.59 14.32 -6.43
CA ARG A 165 -4.90 14.81 -7.65
C ARG A 165 -3.86 13.83 -8.21
N MET A 166 -3.51 12.77 -7.48
CA MET A 166 -2.59 11.73 -7.93
C MET A 166 -3.07 10.98 -9.16
N ALA A 167 -4.38 10.99 -9.44
CA ALA A 167 -4.93 10.48 -10.70
C ALA A 167 -4.30 11.14 -11.94
N ALA A 168 -3.85 12.39 -11.84
CA ALA A 168 -3.12 13.07 -12.93
C ALA A 168 -1.69 12.54 -13.11
N LEU A 169 -1.02 12.12 -12.04
CA LEU A 169 0.30 11.48 -12.11
C LEU A 169 0.21 10.12 -12.81
N LEU A 170 -0.88 9.39 -12.53
CA LEU A 170 -1.23 8.15 -13.20
C LEU A 170 -1.76 8.35 -14.64
N ARG A 171 -1.70 9.56 -15.20
CA ARG A 171 -1.99 9.83 -16.62
C ARG A 171 -0.75 10.21 -17.42
N ASN A 172 0.41 10.27 -16.77
CA ASN A 172 1.68 10.60 -17.41
C ASN A 172 2.21 9.39 -18.20
N ASP A 173 2.77 9.65 -19.38
CA ASP A 173 3.41 8.61 -20.22
C ASP A 173 4.50 7.82 -19.50
N SER A 174 5.14 8.42 -18.50
CA SER A 174 6.15 7.74 -17.67
C SER A 174 5.58 6.64 -16.77
N MET A 175 4.25 6.51 -16.63
CA MET A 175 3.57 5.55 -15.76
C MET A 175 2.78 4.47 -16.53
N ARG A 176 3.06 4.29 -17.84
CA ARG A 176 2.31 3.37 -18.72
C ARG A 176 2.20 1.93 -18.22
N SER A 177 3.26 1.35 -17.68
CA SER A 177 3.25 -0.04 -17.20
C SER A 177 2.36 -0.19 -15.98
N LEU A 178 2.40 0.80 -15.08
CA LEU A 178 1.52 0.84 -13.92
C LEU A 178 0.06 1.00 -14.34
N ILE A 179 -0.24 1.92 -15.26
CA ILE A 179 -1.59 2.16 -15.78
C ILE A 179 -2.17 0.91 -16.46
N ARG A 180 -1.35 0.16 -17.21
CA ARG A 180 -1.76 -1.09 -17.86
C ARG A 180 -2.24 -2.17 -16.90
N ARG A 181 -1.89 -2.07 -15.61
CA ARG A 181 -2.42 -2.96 -14.57
C ARG A 181 -3.86 -2.59 -14.18
N HIS A 182 -4.43 -1.51 -14.72
CA HIS A 182 -5.78 -1.03 -14.42
C HIS A 182 -6.02 -0.92 -12.91
N PRO A 183 -5.28 -0.05 -12.21
CA PRO A 183 -5.32 -0.01 -10.76
C PRO A 183 -6.72 0.34 -10.25
N ALA A 184 -7.21 -0.47 -9.32
CA ALA A 184 -8.39 -0.14 -8.56
C ALA A 184 -8.08 1.04 -7.63
N ALA A 185 -9.04 1.95 -7.46
CA ALA A 185 -8.91 3.08 -6.55
C ALA A 185 -10.01 3.07 -5.49
N TYR A 186 -9.65 3.45 -4.27
CA TYR A 186 -10.58 3.74 -3.18
C TYR A 186 -10.29 5.11 -2.61
N THR A 187 -11.33 5.94 -2.48
CA THR A 187 -11.21 7.30 -1.96
C THR A 187 -11.82 7.36 -0.56
N LEU A 188 -10.99 7.71 0.42
CA LEU A 188 -11.41 8.04 1.76
C LEU A 188 -12.05 9.43 1.73
N ASN A 189 -13.30 9.48 2.18
CA ASN A 189 -13.98 10.75 2.38
C ASN A 189 -13.44 11.40 3.66
N PRO A 190 -13.32 12.75 3.68
CA PRO A 190 -13.02 13.44 4.93
C PRO A 190 -14.07 13.09 5.98
N LEU A 191 -13.63 12.95 7.23
CA LEU A 191 -14.52 12.92 8.37
C LEU A 191 -15.22 14.29 8.38
N THR A 192 -16.49 14.33 7.99
CA THR A 192 -17.27 15.56 7.91
C THR A 192 -17.23 16.27 9.27
N THR A 193 -16.64 17.46 9.29
CA THR A 193 -16.75 18.44 10.39
C THR A 193 -18.21 18.81 10.62
#